data_AF-A0A2W1BQN6-F1
#
_entry.id   AF-A0A2W1BQN6-F1
#
_cell.length_a   1.000
_cell.length_b   1.000
_cell.length_c   1.000
_cell.angle_alpha   90.00
_cell.angle_beta   90.00
_cell.angle_gamma   90.00
#
_symmetry.space_group_name_H-M   'P 1'
#
loop_
_entity.id
_entity.type
_entity.pdbx_description
1 polymer ?
#
loop_
_entity_poly.entity_id
_entity_poly.type
_entity_poly.pdbx_seq_one_letter_code
_entity_poly.pdbx_strand_id
1 'polypeptide(L)'
;MTNTYVVCLIALFCCTDLSFARQVPKECAKGPSVWCQSLKRGADCGAVGHCTSTVWEKQTQRVSNNEVSTKFIRLFRQLKDVRELINEDYLASRISSECKDVPYPAISKICKENTAHLEQYMNHVLQSETSPETMCELIGMCNNDKLDNAMAMHSRKTDSVTSADL
;
A
#
# COMPACT_ATOMS: atom_id res chain seq x y z
N MET A 1 -13.58 54.99 -19.95
CA MET A 1 -14.46 54.87 -18.77
C MET A 1 -15.00 53.45 -18.75
N THR A 2 -14.25 52.53 -18.14
CA THR A 2 -14.70 51.14 -17.98
C THR A 2 -15.83 51.13 -16.96
N ASN A 3 -16.96 50.59 -17.40
CA ASN A 3 -18.24 50.70 -16.75
C ASN A 3 -18.22 49.89 -15.45
N THR A 4 -18.37 50.55 -14.30
CA THR A 4 -18.31 49.95 -12.95
C THR A 4 -19.27 48.75 -12.81
N TYR A 5 -20.34 48.72 -13.61
CA TYR A 5 -21.29 47.62 -13.70
C TYR A 5 -20.69 46.32 -14.29
N VAL A 6 -19.70 46.40 -15.19
CA VAL A 6 -19.05 45.21 -15.79
C VAL A 6 -18.13 44.53 -14.78
N VAL A 7 -17.46 45.28 -13.91
CA VAL A 7 -16.62 44.75 -12.83
C VAL A 7 -17.48 44.01 -11.78
N CYS A 8 -18.68 44.52 -11.50
CA CYS A 8 -19.61 43.90 -10.55
C CYS A 8 -20.25 42.60 -11.09
N LEU A 9 -20.54 42.54 -12.38
CA LEU A 9 -21.12 41.34 -13.02
C LEU A 9 -20.12 40.17 -13.10
N ILE A 10 -18.83 40.45 -13.24
CA ILE A 10 -17.78 39.42 -13.22
C ILE A 10 -17.57 38.87 -11.80
N ALA A 11 -17.69 39.72 -10.77
CA ALA A 11 -17.59 39.29 -9.37
C ALA A 11 -18.77 38.39 -8.93
N LEU A 12 -19.97 38.62 -9.46
CA LEU A 12 -21.15 37.78 -9.18
C LEU A 12 -21.08 36.38 -9.81
N PHE A 13 -20.27 36.19 -10.87
CA PHE A 13 -20.04 34.88 -11.47
C PHE A 13 -18.91 34.08 -10.80
N CYS A 14 -18.11 34.71 -9.93
CA CYS A 14 -17.05 34.03 -9.17
C CYS A 14 -17.55 33.34 -7.89
N CYS A 15 -18.75 33.64 -7.41
CA CYS A 15 -19.28 33.08 -6.15
C CYS A 15 -20.26 31.93 -6.34
N THR A 16 -20.53 31.49 -7.59
CA THR A 16 -21.08 30.14 -7.81
C THR A 16 -19.97 29.11 -7.75
N ASP A 17 -19.13 29.20 -6.71
CA ASP A 17 -18.41 28.04 -6.23
C ASP A 17 -19.48 27.07 -5.75
N LEU A 18 -19.82 26.12 -6.63
CA LEU A 18 -20.43 24.88 -6.23
C LEU A 18 -19.44 24.26 -5.23
N SER A 19 -19.58 24.65 -3.96
CA SER A 19 -18.93 24.01 -2.83
C SER A 19 -19.52 22.61 -2.77
N PHE A 20 -19.02 21.74 -3.65
CA PHE A 20 -19.19 20.33 -3.53
C PHE A 20 -18.40 20.00 -2.27
N ALA A 21 -19.08 20.01 -1.13
CA ALA A 21 -18.55 19.46 0.10
C ALA A 21 -18.20 18.02 -0.23
N ARG A 22 -16.94 17.76 -0.63
CA ARG A 22 -16.40 16.42 -0.77
C ARG A 22 -16.48 15.85 0.63
N GLN A 23 -17.51 15.05 0.88
CA GLN A 23 -17.66 14.35 2.13
C GLN A 23 -16.41 13.48 2.28
N VAL A 24 -15.52 13.88 3.17
CA VAL A 24 -14.34 13.09 3.51
C VAL A 24 -14.83 11.74 4.03
N PRO A 25 -14.33 10.60 3.51
CA PRO A 25 -14.74 9.30 4.02
C PRO A 25 -14.57 9.25 5.53
N LYS A 26 -15.54 8.66 6.25
CA LYS A 26 -15.56 8.64 7.72
C LYS A 26 -14.27 8.08 8.32
N GLU A 27 -13.63 7.14 7.62
CA GLU A 27 -12.34 6.56 8.02
C GLU A 27 -11.19 7.58 7.99
N CYS A 28 -11.17 8.48 7.02
CA CYS A 28 -10.12 9.49 6.89
C CYS A 28 -10.23 10.60 7.97
N ALA A 29 -11.41 10.79 8.55
CA ALA A 29 -11.62 11.71 9.67
C ALA A 29 -11.07 11.19 11.01
N LYS A 30 -10.64 9.92 11.09
CA LYS A 30 -10.14 9.31 12.33
C LYS A 30 -8.66 9.58 12.62
N GLY A 31 -7.93 10.18 11.68
CA GLY A 31 -6.55 10.65 11.88
C GLY A 31 -5.45 9.56 11.74
N PRO A 32 -4.16 9.94 11.92
CA PRO A 32 -2.93 9.16 11.58
C PRO A 32 -2.91 7.70 12.01
N SER A 33 -3.40 7.43 13.21
CA SER A 33 -3.47 6.07 13.75
C SER A 33 -4.34 5.11 12.91
N VAL A 34 -5.18 5.62 12.01
CA VAL A 34 -6.12 4.85 11.20
C VAL A 34 -5.66 4.75 9.74
N TRP A 35 -5.55 5.87 9.02
CA TRP A 35 -5.10 5.91 7.62
C TRP A 35 -3.63 5.52 7.41
N CYS A 36 -2.74 5.59 8.41
CA CYS A 36 -1.34 5.15 8.25
C CYS A 36 -1.10 3.66 8.55
N GLN A 37 -2.15 2.87 8.81
CA GLN A 37 -1.99 1.44 9.12
C GLN A 37 -1.62 0.57 7.90
N SER A 38 -1.92 1.03 6.69
CA SER A 38 -1.53 0.34 5.45
C SER A 38 -1.40 1.33 4.31
N LEU A 39 -0.67 0.94 3.26
CA LEU A 39 -0.51 1.82 2.10
C LEU A 39 -1.85 2.13 1.44
N LYS A 40 -2.73 1.13 1.34
CA LYS A 40 -4.08 1.29 0.76
C LYS A 40 -4.91 2.35 1.50
N ARG A 41 -4.97 2.30 2.83
CA ARG A 41 -5.73 3.30 3.60
C ARG A 41 -5.12 4.69 3.50
N GLY A 42 -3.78 4.74 3.44
CA GLY A 42 -3.06 5.99 3.21
C GLY A 42 -3.42 6.58 1.85
N ALA A 43 -3.44 5.76 0.80
CA ALA A 43 -3.84 6.15 -0.54
C ALA A 43 -5.30 6.62 -0.61
N ASP A 44 -6.24 5.82 -0.07
CA ASP A 44 -7.68 6.11 -0.06
C ASP A 44 -8.01 7.46 0.60
N CYS A 45 -7.19 7.89 1.55
CA CYS A 45 -7.35 9.13 2.28
C CYS A 45 -6.39 10.25 1.84
N GLY A 46 -5.60 10.07 0.77
CA GLY A 46 -4.63 11.08 0.31
C GLY A 46 -3.49 11.37 1.28
N ALA A 47 -3.14 10.39 2.12
CA ALA A 47 -2.23 10.47 3.26
C ALA A 47 -0.78 10.16 2.98
N VAL A 48 -0.49 9.53 1.84
CA VAL A 48 0.73 8.70 1.68
C VAL A 48 1.99 9.46 2.07
N GLY A 49 2.14 10.72 1.65
CA GLY A 49 3.27 11.56 2.03
C GLY A 49 3.37 11.83 3.53
N HIS A 50 2.24 12.10 4.20
CA HIS A 50 2.20 12.28 5.65
C HIS A 50 2.58 10.98 6.37
N CYS A 51 1.97 9.85 6.00
CA CYS A 51 2.26 8.58 6.65
C CYS A 51 3.71 8.14 6.43
N THR A 52 4.24 8.34 5.23
CA THR A 52 5.65 8.03 4.91
C THR A 52 6.60 8.76 5.86
N SER A 53 6.54 10.09 5.87
CA SER A 53 7.50 10.94 6.59
C SER A 53 7.32 10.97 8.12
N THR A 54 6.13 10.66 8.62
CA THR A 54 5.83 10.80 10.06
C THR A 54 5.70 9.46 10.79
N VAL A 55 5.39 8.38 10.08
CA VAL A 55 5.14 7.05 10.66
C VAL A 55 6.07 6.00 10.05
N TRP A 56 5.98 5.76 8.74
CA TRP A 56 6.59 4.59 8.10
C TRP A 56 8.12 4.63 8.03
N GLU A 57 8.74 5.81 7.92
CA GLU A 57 10.19 5.96 8.01
C GLU A 57 10.72 5.78 9.44
N LYS A 58 9.89 6.05 10.45
CA LYS A 58 10.30 6.08 11.86
C LYS A 58 9.97 4.80 12.61
N GLN A 59 9.13 3.95 12.04
CA GLN A 59 8.72 2.70 12.67
C GLN A 59 9.77 1.60 12.46
N THR A 60 9.99 0.82 13.51
CA THR A 60 10.78 -0.41 13.45
C THR A 60 9.83 -1.59 13.53
N GLN A 61 9.60 -2.25 12.40
CA GLN A 61 8.67 -3.37 12.36
C GLN A 61 9.36 -4.70 12.69
N ARG A 62 8.76 -5.46 13.61
CA ARG A 62 9.11 -6.87 13.83
C ARG A 62 8.18 -7.73 12.99
N VAL A 63 8.74 -8.33 11.95
CA VAL A 63 7.99 -9.20 11.03
C VAL A 63 8.18 -10.66 11.41
N SER A 64 7.12 -11.45 11.34
CA SER A 64 7.17 -12.91 11.53
C SER A 64 8.08 -13.57 10.48
N ASN A 65 8.99 -14.45 10.93
CA ASN A 65 9.86 -15.18 10.02
C ASN A 65 9.10 -16.37 9.41
N ASN A 66 8.65 -16.19 8.17
CA ASN A 66 8.07 -17.24 7.35
C ASN A 66 8.52 -17.08 5.89
N GLU A 67 8.22 -18.08 5.06
CA GLU A 67 8.64 -18.10 3.64
C GLU A 67 8.15 -16.87 2.86
N VAL A 68 6.89 -16.47 3.05
CA VAL A 68 6.27 -15.34 2.36
C VAL A 68 6.90 -14.02 2.80
N SER A 69 7.00 -13.80 4.11
CA SER A 69 7.65 -12.62 4.68
C SER A 69 9.09 -12.47 4.19
N THR A 70 9.85 -13.57 4.19
CA THR A 70 11.25 -13.57 3.72
C THR A 70 11.35 -13.18 2.25
N LYS A 71 10.46 -13.73 1.41
CA LYS A 71 10.39 -13.44 -0.02
C LYS A 71 10.10 -11.96 -0.29
N PHE A 72 9.08 -11.39 0.37
CA PHE A 72 8.71 -9.99 0.17
C PHE A 72 9.69 -8.99 0.78
N ILE A 73 10.27 -9.28 1.95
CA ILE A 73 11.35 -8.46 2.51
C ILE A 73 12.55 -8.43 1.55
N ARG A 74 12.92 -9.58 0.98
CA ARG A 74 14.00 -9.66 -0.01
C ARG A 74 13.66 -8.87 -1.28
N LEU A 75 12.43 -8.98 -1.79
CA LEU A 75 11.97 -8.19 -2.92
C LEU A 75 12.16 -6.69 -2.66
N PHE A 76 11.65 -6.17 -1.54
CA PHE A 76 11.73 -4.75 -1.23
C PHE A 76 13.16 -4.29 -1.00
N ARG A 77 14.02 -5.13 -0.40
CA ARG A 77 15.45 -4.83 -0.29
C ARG A 77 16.08 -4.63 -1.67
N GLN A 78 15.85 -5.58 -2.59
CA GLN A 78 16.34 -5.48 -3.96
C GLN A 78 15.82 -4.23 -4.68
N LEU A 79 14.53 -3.92 -4.54
CA LEU A 79 13.93 -2.71 -5.12
C LEU A 79 14.55 -1.43 -4.53
N LYS A 80 14.80 -1.39 -3.22
CA LYS A 80 15.40 -0.23 -2.54
C LYS A 80 16.84 0.02 -2.98
N ASP A 81 17.61 -1.04 -3.20
CA ASP A 81 19.02 -0.97 -3.61
C ASP A 81 19.18 -0.29 -4.98
N VAL A 82 18.17 -0.39 -5.85
CA VAL A 82 18.17 0.21 -7.20
C VAL A 82 17.08 1.25 -7.40
N ARG A 83 16.51 1.82 -6.31
CA ARG A 83 15.31 2.66 -6.37
C ARG A 83 15.41 3.84 -7.34
N GLU A 84 16.59 4.43 -7.51
CA GLU A 84 16.83 5.56 -8.41
C GLU A 84 16.69 5.20 -9.91
N LEU A 85 16.74 3.90 -10.24
CA LEU A 85 16.66 3.38 -11.60
C LEU A 85 15.28 2.82 -11.95
N ILE A 86 14.37 2.75 -10.97
CA ILE A 86 13.06 2.13 -11.10
C ILE A 86 12.02 3.18 -11.51
N ASN A 87 11.18 2.82 -12.48
CA ASN A 87 9.94 3.53 -12.78
C ASN A 87 8.73 2.75 -12.23
N GLU A 88 7.57 3.39 -12.25
CA GLU A 88 6.32 2.83 -11.70
C GLU A 88 5.93 1.51 -12.39
N ASP A 89 6.11 1.40 -13.71
CA ASP A 89 5.77 0.20 -14.48
C ASP A 89 6.65 -1.00 -14.13
N TYR A 90 7.96 -0.79 -13.97
CA TYR A 90 8.90 -1.83 -13.58
C TYR A 90 8.61 -2.29 -12.14
N LEU A 91 8.33 -1.35 -11.24
CA LEU A 91 7.95 -1.64 -9.86
C LEU A 91 6.70 -2.53 -9.81
N ALA A 92 5.66 -2.13 -10.55
CA ALA A 92 4.41 -2.86 -10.69
C ALA A 92 4.62 -4.28 -11.22
N SER A 93 5.35 -4.39 -12.33
CA SER A 93 5.67 -5.68 -12.93
C SER A 93 6.43 -6.57 -11.97
N ARG A 94 7.36 -6.02 -11.18
CA ARG A 94 8.17 -6.80 -10.25
C ARG A 94 7.34 -7.30 -9.07
N ILE A 95 6.51 -6.45 -8.46
CA ILE A 95 5.59 -6.85 -7.38
C ILE A 95 4.59 -7.90 -7.87
N SER A 96 4.00 -7.69 -9.05
CA SER A 96 3.05 -8.63 -9.67
C SER A 96 3.69 -9.98 -9.98
N SER A 97 4.93 -10.00 -10.50
CA SER A 97 5.70 -11.23 -10.68
C SER A 97 5.93 -11.93 -9.35
N GLU A 98 6.32 -11.20 -8.31
CA GLU A 98 6.58 -11.81 -7.00
C GLU A 98 5.32 -12.45 -6.40
N CYS A 99 4.15 -11.81 -6.57
CA CYS A 99 2.85 -12.37 -6.20
C CYS A 99 2.49 -13.63 -7.01
N LYS A 100 2.82 -13.68 -8.31
CA LYS A 100 2.58 -14.84 -9.17
C LYS A 100 3.46 -16.02 -8.76
N ASP A 101 4.70 -15.74 -8.35
CA ASP A 101 5.69 -16.73 -7.95
C ASP A 101 5.51 -17.22 -6.50
N VAL A 102 4.44 -16.81 -5.81
CA VAL A 102 4.07 -17.38 -4.52
C VAL A 102 3.49 -18.78 -4.76
N PRO A 103 4.04 -19.85 -4.13
CA PRO A 103 3.66 -21.23 -4.44
C PRO A 103 2.25 -21.61 -3.98
N TYR A 104 1.65 -20.81 -3.11
CA TYR A 104 0.32 -21.07 -2.54
C TYR A 104 -0.76 -20.23 -3.26
N PRO A 105 -1.70 -20.84 -4.00
CA PRO A 105 -2.69 -20.09 -4.81
C PRO A 105 -3.55 -19.11 -4.01
N ALA A 106 -3.96 -19.48 -2.79
CA ALA A 106 -4.74 -18.61 -1.91
C ALA A 106 -3.92 -17.37 -1.51
N ILE A 107 -2.64 -17.54 -1.24
CA ILE A 107 -1.74 -16.44 -0.87
C ILE A 107 -1.39 -15.59 -2.09
N SER A 108 -1.16 -16.20 -3.26
CA SER A 108 -0.96 -15.46 -4.51
C SER A 108 -2.16 -14.56 -4.80
N LYS A 109 -3.38 -15.04 -4.54
CA LYS A 109 -4.60 -14.23 -4.65
C LYS A 109 -4.63 -13.08 -3.64
N ILE A 110 -4.34 -13.35 -2.36
CA ILE A 110 -4.26 -12.31 -1.32
C ILE A 110 -3.23 -11.24 -1.71
N CYS A 111 -2.06 -11.65 -2.22
CA CYS A 111 -1.02 -10.74 -2.66
C CYS A 111 -1.52 -9.79 -3.75
N LYS A 112 -2.10 -10.34 -4.82
CA LYS A 112 -2.66 -9.54 -5.92
C LYS A 112 -3.77 -8.60 -5.45
N GLU A 113 -4.62 -9.04 -4.53
CA GLU A 113 -5.68 -8.21 -3.95
C GLU A 113 -5.11 -7.06 -3.12
N ASN A 114 -4.07 -7.32 -2.33
CA ASN A 114 -3.45 -6.32 -1.48
C ASN A 114 -2.63 -5.31 -2.30
N THR A 115 -1.95 -5.74 -3.36
CA THR A 115 -1.06 -4.91 -4.17
C THR A 115 -1.77 -4.20 -5.33
N ALA A 116 -3.03 -4.53 -5.60
CA ALA A 116 -3.83 -3.87 -6.62
C ALA A 116 -3.85 -2.35 -6.42
N HIS A 117 -3.53 -1.61 -7.49
CA HIS A 117 -3.53 -0.14 -7.54
C HIS A 117 -2.52 0.56 -6.61
N LEU A 118 -1.58 -0.15 -5.99
CA LEU A 118 -0.57 0.48 -5.14
C LEU A 118 0.59 1.12 -5.92
N GLU A 119 0.73 0.78 -7.21
CA GLU A 119 1.84 1.19 -8.09
C GLU A 119 2.11 2.71 -8.05
N GLN A 120 1.03 3.50 -8.01
CA GLN A 120 1.04 4.97 -8.02
C GLN A 120 1.67 5.59 -6.77
N TYR A 121 1.64 4.87 -5.65
CA TYR A 121 2.10 5.37 -4.35
C TYR A 121 3.34 4.63 -3.87
N MET A 122 3.53 3.39 -4.32
CA MET A 122 4.63 2.56 -3.88
C MET A 122 5.98 3.15 -4.27
N ASN A 123 6.11 3.77 -5.45
CA ASN A 123 7.38 4.39 -5.84
C ASN A 123 7.78 5.50 -4.85
N HIS A 124 6.83 6.35 -4.43
CA HIS A 124 7.10 7.36 -3.40
C HIS A 124 7.58 6.74 -2.08
N VAL A 125 6.94 5.66 -1.62
CA VAL A 125 7.38 4.95 -0.41
C VAL A 125 8.75 4.31 -0.62
N LEU A 126 9.02 3.76 -1.81
CA LEU A 126 10.30 3.13 -2.17
C LEU A 126 11.46 4.12 -2.11
N GLN A 127 11.26 5.35 -2.58
CA GLN A 127 12.26 6.43 -2.57
C GLN A 127 12.58 6.95 -1.16
N SER A 128 11.70 6.69 -0.19
CA SER A 128 11.81 7.18 1.20
C SER A 128 12.75 6.32 2.05
N GLU A 129 12.96 6.68 3.32
CA GLU A 129 13.76 5.87 4.26
C GLU A 129 12.99 4.68 4.88
N THR A 130 11.77 4.43 4.42
CA THR A 130 10.92 3.32 4.90
C THR A 130 11.66 1.97 4.74
N SER A 131 11.68 1.14 5.79
CA SER A 131 12.38 -0.15 5.78
C SER A 131 11.68 -1.22 4.92
N PRO A 132 12.41 -2.20 4.35
CA PRO A 132 11.80 -3.32 3.62
C PRO A 132 10.77 -4.11 4.44
N GLU A 133 11.01 -4.27 5.74
CA GLU A 133 10.11 -4.91 6.69
C GLU A 133 8.80 -4.13 6.82
N THR A 134 8.88 -2.80 6.93
CA THR A 134 7.71 -1.93 6.93
C THR A 134 6.98 -1.99 5.59
N MET A 135 7.68 -1.90 4.46
CA MET A 135 7.06 -1.99 3.13
C MET A 135 6.25 -3.29 2.97
N CYS A 136 6.81 -4.41 3.43
CA CYS A 136 6.13 -5.70 3.39
C CYS A 136 4.82 -5.71 4.20
N GLU A 137 4.82 -5.10 5.38
CA GLU A 137 3.61 -4.98 6.20
C GLU A 137 2.59 -3.99 5.59
N LEU A 138 3.06 -2.87 5.04
CA LEU A 138 2.19 -1.86 4.42
C LEU A 138 1.40 -2.41 3.23
N ILE A 139 1.97 -3.36 2.48
CA ILE A 139 1.27 -4.09 1.43
C ILE A 139 0.53 -5.33 1.92
N GLY A 140 0.48 -5.57 3.23
CA GLY A 140 -0.23 -6.70 3.83
C GLY A 140 0.35 -8.07 3.48
N MET A 141 1.63 -8.14 3.13
CA MET A 141 2.35 -9.41 2.87
C MET A 141 3.18 -9.88 4.06
N CYS A 142 3.24 -9.07 5.11
CA CYS A 142 3.82 -9.39 6.40
C CYS A 142 2.84 -8.97 7.50
N ASN A 143 2.81 -9.71 8.62
CA ASN A 143 1.96 -9.45 9.78
C ASN A 143 0.49 -9.18 9.42
N ASN A 144 -0.09 -10.06 8.59
CA ASN A 144 -1.44 -9.90 8.10
C ASN A 144 -2.26 -11.13 8.47
N ASP A 145 -3.32 -10.95 9.27
CA ASP A 145 -4.13 -12.06 9.76
C ASP A 145 -4.73 -12.91 8.62
N LYS A 146 -5.15 -12.29 7.51
CA LYS A 146 -5.71 -13.01 6.36
C LYS A 146 -4.65 -13.90 5.70
N LEU A 147 -3.43 -13.38 5.58
CA LEU A 147 -2.28 -14.13 5.10
C LEU A 147 -1.91 -15.26 6.06
N ASP A 148 -1.75 -14.96 7.35
CA ASP A 148 -1.29 -15.91 8.37
C ASP A 148 -2.29 -17.08 8.51
N ASN A 149 -3.58 -16.80 8.43
CA ASN A 149 -4.62 -17.83 8.40
C ASN A 149 -4.52 -18.71 7.15
N ALA A 150 -4.28 -18.12 5.97
CA ALA A 150 -4.09 -18.89 4.74
C ALA A 150 -2.81 -19.76 4.81
N MET A 151 -1.72 -19.23 5.37
CA MET A 151 -0.48 -19.97 5.60
C MET A 151 -0.71 -21.15 6.54
N ALA A 152 -1.38 -20.95 7.68
CA ALA A 152 -1.68 -22.01 8.64
C ALA A 152 -2.55 -23.12 8.04
N MET A 153 -3.53 -22.77 7.18
CA MET A 153 -4.33 -23.76 6.46
C MET A 153 -3.48 -24.59 5.48
N HIS A 154 -2.51 -23.96 4.82
CA HIS A 154 -1.59 -24.66 3.91
C HIS A 154 -0.64 -25.60 4.64
N SER A 155 -0.02 -25.17 5.76
CA SER A 155 0.87 -26.02 6.55
C SER A 155 0.17 -27.30 7.00
N ARG A 156 -1.06 -27.20 7.53
CA ARG A 156 -1.85 -28.38 7.92
C ARG A 156 -2.14 -29.33 6.77
N LYS A 157 -2.37 -28.79 5.56
CA LYS A 157 -2.62 -29.60 4.37
C LYS A 157 -1.36 -30.35 3.93
N THR A 158 -0.21 -29.69 3.95
CA THR A 158 1.09 -30.32 3.65
C THR A 158 1.39 -31.46 4.62
N ASP A 159 1.15 -31.25 5.92
CA ASP A 159 1.35 -32.27 6.96
C ASP A 159 0.42 -33.49 6.81
N SER A 160 -0.81 -33.25 6.32
CA SER A 160 -1.77 -34.34 6.06
C SER A 160 -1.44 -35.18 4.82
N VAL A 161 -0.76 -34.59 3.83
CA VAL A 161 -0.33 -35.30 2.61
C VAL A 161 0.91 -36.12 2.91
N THR A 162 1.90 -35.57 3.61
CA THR A 162 3.10 -36.32 4.02
C THR A 162 2.81 -37.47 4.99
N SER A 163 1.70 -37.42 5.74
CA SER A 163 1.24 -38.51 6.61
C SER A 163 0.44 -39.60 5.89
N ALA A 164 -0.01 -39.37 4.64
CA ALA A 164 -0.80 -40.32 3.85
C ALA A 164 0.05 -41.11 2.83
N ASP A 165 1.30 -40.69 2.60
CA ASP A 165 2.27 -41.33 1.69
C ASP A 165 3.27 -42.25 2.43
N LEU A 166 3.02 -42.58 3.70
CA LEU A 166 3.80 -43.50 4.55
C LEU A 166 3.00 -44.75 4.94
#